data_AF-A0A4U3A8B2-F1
#
_entry.id   AF-A0A4U3A8B2-F1
#
_cell.length_a   1.000
_cell.length_b   1.000
_cell.length_c   1.000
_cell.angle_alpha   90.00
_cell.angle_beta   90.00
_cell.angle_gamma   90.00
#
_symmetry.space_group_name_H-M   'P 1'
#
loop_
_entity.id
_entity.type
_entity.pdbx_description
1 polymer ?
#
loop_
_entity_poly.entity_id
_entity_poly.type
_entity_poly.pdbx_seq_one_letter_code
_entity_poly.pdbx_strand_id
1 'polypeptide(L)' 'MTVKMKVYSDFICPFCFLAKGPLDEVAKEKDVEIEWMPFELRPSPYSKIDPWNEPDKLGSWDSFILPTAK' A
#
# COMPACT_ATOMS: atom_id res chain seq x y z
N MET A 1 -5.56 26.38 0.66
CA MET A 1 -6.19 25.84 1.88
C MET A 1 -5.62 24.45 1.99
N THR A 2 -4.76 24.24 2.98
CA THR A 2 -4.00 22.99 3.09
C THR A 2 -4.94 21.83 3.40
N VAL A 3 -4.89 20.80 2.55
CA VAL A 3 -5.63 19.57 2.74
C VAL A 3 -4.80 18.66 3.65
N LYS A 4 -5.34 18.32 4.82
CA LYS A 4 -4.71 17.33 5.71
C LYS A 4 -5.26 15.95 5.40
N MET A 5 -4.38 14.99 5.11
CA MET A 5 -4.74 13.62 4.76
C MET A 5 -4.03 12.63 5.68
N LYS A 6 -4.80 11.69 6.23
CA LYS A 6 -4.24 10.53 6.94
C LYS A 6 -4.20 9.33 6.01
N VAL A 7 -3.04 8.72 5.85
CA VAL A 7 -2.86 7.53 5.01
C VAL A 7 -2.56 6.34 5.91
N TYR A 8 -3.51 5.41 5.99
CA TYR A 8 -3.35 4.17 6.74
C TYR A 8 -2.65 3.14 5.85
N SER A 9 -1.51 2.63 6.33
CA SER A 9 -0.67 1.72 5.55
C SER A 9 -0.10 0.61 6.40
N ASP A 10 0.09 -0.54 5.76
CA ASP A 10 0.85 -1.68 6.26
C ASP A 10 2.03 -1.94 5.33
N PHE A 11 3.20 -2.28 5.89
CA PHE A 11 4.39 -2.62 5.10
C PHE A 11 4.23 -3.93 4.33
N ILE A 12 3.30 -4.83 4.74
CA ILE A 12 3.02 -6.05 3.99
C ILE A 12 2.12 -5.82 2.78
N CYS A 13 1.48 -4.64 2.67
CA CYS A 13 0.51 -4.36 1.62
C CYS A 13 1.21 -3.88 0.34
N PRO A 14 1.19 -4.65 -0.76
CA PRO A 14 1.85 -4.24 -1.99
C PRO A 14 1.17 -3.02 -2.62
N PHE A 15 -0.15 -2.86 -2.45
CA PHE A 15 -0.87 -1.67 -2.94
C PHE A 15 -0.51 -0.41 -2.16
N CYS A 16 -0.29 -0.50 -0.84
CA CYS A 16 0.19 0.64 -0.06
C CYS A 16 1.58 1.08 -0.52
N PHE A 17 2.44 0.13 -0.87
CA PHE A 17 3.76 0.44 -1.44
C PHE A 17 3.63 1.17 -2.79
N LEU A 18 2.80 0.65 -3.71
CA LEU A 18 2.55 1.30 -5.01
C LEU A 18 1.97 2.71 -4.85
N ALA A 19 1.04 2.91 -3.92
CA ALA A 19 0.40 4.19 -3.69
C ALA A 19 1.38 5.27 -3.18
N LYS A 20 2.50 4.89 -2.55
CA LYS A 20 3.45 5.83 -1.96
C LYS A 20 4.01 6.82 -2.99
N GLY A 21 4.39 6.35 -4.17
CA GLY A 21 4.95 7.18 -5.25
C GLY A 21 4.05 8.36 -5.64
N PRO A 22 2.83 8.11 -6.16
CA PRO A 22 1.93 9.18 -6.55
C PRO A 22 1.47 10.04 -5.36
N LEU A 23 1.36 9.49 -4.14
CA LEU A 23 1.04 10.28 -2.95
C LEU A 23 2.17 11.26 -2.59
N ASP A 24 3.42 10.83 -2.68
CA ASP A 24 4.59 11.70 -2.48
C ASP A 24 4.65 12.81 -3.55
N GLU A 25 4.31 12.50 -4.80
CA GLU A 25 4.23 13.48 -5.89
C GLU A 25 3.14 14.52 -5.65
N VAL A 26 1.92 14.07 -5.30
CA VAL A 26 0.81 14.97 -4.97
C VAL A 26 1.15 15.85 -3.79
N ALA A 27 1.80 15.32 -2.75
CA ALA A 27 2.23 16.11 -1.59
C ALA A 27 3.28 17.18 -1.93
N LYS A 28 4.10 16.95 -2.98
CA LYS A 28 5.07 17.94 -3.47
C LYS A 28 4.42 19.01 -4.34
N GLU A 29 3.47 18.62 -5.18
CA GLU A 29 2.88 19.51 -6.19
C GLU A 29 1.64 20.28 -5.71
N LYS A 30 0.98 19.81 -4.65
CA LYS A 30 -0.26 20.37 -4.11
C LYS A 30 -0.07 20.77 -2.65
N ASP A 31 -0.96 21.63 -2.17
CA ASP A 31 -1.05 22.06 -0.76
C ASP A 31 -1.68 20.94 0.09
N VAL A 32 -0.98 19.79 0.19
CA VAL A 32 -1.41 18.58 0.89
C VAL A 32 -0.38 18.18 1.95
N GLU A 33 -0.83 18.00 3.19
CA GLU A 33 -0.04 17.49 4.30
C GLU A 33 -0.45 16.04 4.58
N ILE A 34 0.49 15.09 4.42
CA ILE A 34 0.24 13.66 4.62
C ILE A 34 0.78 13.21 5.98
N GLU A 35 -0.11 12.67 6.81
CA GLU A 35 0.22 11.95 8.04
C GLU A 35 0.10 10.44 7.78
N TRP A 36 1.21 9.71 7.86
CA TRP A 36 1.24 8.27 7.69
C TRP A 36 0.86 7.56 8.98
N MET A 37 -0.19 6.75 8.93
CA MET A 37 -0.74 6.02 10.05
C MET A 37 -0.41 4.52 9.90
N PRO A 38 0.24 3.90 10.89
CA PRO A 38 0.43 2.45 10.87
C PRO A 38 -0.93 1.75 11.02
N PHE A 39 -1.16 0.73 10.20
CA PHE A 39 -2.35 -0.12 10.27
C PHE A 39 -1.95 -1.57 10.01
N GLU A 40 -2.21 -2.46 10.97
CA GLU A 40 -1.91 -3.88 10.83
C GLU A 40 -3.07 -4.58 10.11
N LEU A 41 -2.86 -5.01 8.87
CA LEU A 41 -3.87 -5.67 8.04
C LEU A 41 -4.19 -7.09 8.53
N ARG A 42 -3.20 -7.78 9.08
CA ARG A 42 -3.35 -9.17 9.57
C ARG A 42 -2.80 -9.32 10.99
N PRO A 43 -3.47 -8.73 11.99
CA PRO A 43 -3.08 -8.89 13.37
C PRO A 43 -3.24 -10.34 13.83
N SER A 44 -2.57 -10.71 14.92
CA SER A 44 -2.86 -11.99 15.57
C SER A 44 -4.35 -12.07 15.92
N PRO A 45 -5.05 -13.20 15.67
CA PRO A 45 -4.52 -14.52 15.31
C PRO A 45 -4.61 -14.88 13.81
N TYR A 46 -4.77 -13.91 12.91
CA TYR A 46 -4.92 -14.20 11.48
C TYR A 46 -3.68 -14.87 10.90
N SER A 47 -3.89 -15.80 9.96
CA SER A 47 -2.79 -16.48 9.28
C SER A 47 -1.98 -15.49 8.42
N LYS A 48 -0.66 -15.68 8.42
CA LYS A 48 0.25 -14.96 7.53
C LYS A 48 -0.01 -15.36 6.08
N ILE A 49 0.26 -14.44 5.16
CA ILE A 49 0.24 -14.73 3.72
C ILE A 49 1.58 -15.34 3.35
N ASP A 50 1.54 -16.42 2.57
CA ASP A 50 2.69 -16.98 1.88
C ASP A 50 2.43 -16.97 0.38
N PRO A 51 2.81 -15.89 -0.33
CA PRO A 51 2.53 -15.77 -1.76
C PRO A 51 3.19 -16.88 -2.60
N TRP A 52 4.25 -17.52 -2.12
CA TRP A 52 4.94 -18.58 -2.86
C TRP A 52 4.24 -19.93 -2.74
N ASN A 53 3.53 -20.16 -1.63
CA ASN A 53 2.76 -21.37 -1.40
C ASN A 53 1.24 -21.17 -1.57
N GLU A 54 0.77 -19.95 -1.88
CA GLU A 54 -0.61 -19.62 -2.18
C GLU A 54 -0.77 -19.16 -3.66
N PRO A 55 -1.09 -20.06 -4.61
CA PRO A 55 -1.12 -19.75 -6.05
C PRO A 55 -2.06 -18.60 -6.42
N ASP A 56 -3.20 -18.46 -5.73
CA ASP A 56 -4.15 -17.36 -5.98
C ASP A 56 -3.55 -15.99 -5.63
N LYS A 57 -2.67 -15.94 -4.62
CA LYS A 57 -1.96 -14.72 -4.22
C LYS A 57 -0.86 -14.38 -5.21
N LEU A 58 -0.12 -15.40 -5.69
CA LEU A 58 0.87 -15.24 -6.74
C LEU A 58 0.22 -14.73 -8.04
N GLY A 59 -0.88 -15.34 -8.48
CA GLY A 59 -1.60 -14.90 -9.67
C GLY A 59 -2.13 -13.47 -9.55
N SER A 60 -2.56 -13.07 -8.35
CA SER A 60 -2.96 -11.68 -8.06
C SER A 60 -1.77 -10.71 -8.16
N TRP A 61 -0.58 -11.12 -7.72
CA TRP A 61 0.64 -10.30 -7.85
C TRP A 61 0.95 -10.00 -9.32
N ASP A 62 0.98 -11.04 -10.16
CA ASP A 62 1.30 -10.90 -11.59
C ASP A 62 0.23 -10.09 -12.33
N SER A 63 -1.03 -10.18 -11.90
CA SER A 63 -2.15 -9.50 -12.55
C SER A 63 -2.28 -8.03 -12.17
N PHE A 64 -1.95 -7.66 -10.93
CA PHE A 64 -2.26 -6.32 -10.40
C PHE A 64 -1.04 -5.53 -9.94
N ILE A 65 -0.09 -6.18 -9.26
CA ILE A 65 1.04 -5.49 -8.65
C ILE A 65 2.16 -5.27 -9.66
N LEU A 66 2.62 -6.34 -10.30
CA LEU A 66 3.74 -6.29 -11.24
C LEU A 66 3.51 -5.32 -12.42
N PRO A 67 2.31 -5.25 -13.05
CA PRO A 67 2.07 -4.31 -14.13
C PRO A 67 2.07 -2.85 -13.69
N THR A 68 1.71 -2.58 -12.43
CA THR A 68 1.59 -1.23 -11.85
C THR A 68 2.92 -0.73 -11.30
N ALA A 69 3.85 -1.63 -10.96
CA ALA A 69 5.17 -1.30 -10.42
C ALA A 69 6.19 -0.77 -11.46
N LYS A 70 5.74 -0.47 -12.68
CA LYS A 70 6.58 -0.05 -13.81
C LYS A 70 6.70 1.46 -13.93
#